data_AF-A0A1F6U5Q8-F1
#
_entry.id   AF-A0A1F6U5Q8-F1
#
_cell.length_a   1.000
_cell.length_b   1.000
_cell.length_c   1.000
_cell.angle_alpha   90.00
_cell.angle_beta   90.00
_cell.angle_gamma   90.00
#
_symmetry.space_group_name_H-M   'P 1'
#
loop_
_entity.id
_entity.type
_entity.pdbx_description
1 polymer ?
#
loop_
_entity_poly.entity_id
_entity_poly.type
_entity_poly.pdbx_seq_one_letter_code
_entity_poly.pdbx_strand_id
1 'polypeptide(L)'
;MSRQTFLLDDDVRAALREGIALVRQSHPFTVNAWVLLPDHLHCIWTLPSDDRDFSARWRVIKRTVTQRRGARLNRPDLMTARRTQRKQSTLWQHRYWERLIRDEHDYRRHVDYIHWNPVKHGYARRAEDWPYSTFHRHVAEGIYPPDWGIDASITDDSDFGELE
;
A
#
# COMPACT_ATOMS: atom_id res chain seq x y z
N MET A 1 -8.58 16.46 5.28
CA MET A 1 -7.22 16.37 5.86
C MET A 1 -6.29 16.08 4.69
N SER A 2 -5.30 16.93 4.41
CA SER A 2 -4.35 16.65 3.32
C SER A 2 -3.48 15.43 3.69
N ARG A 3 -3.38 14.46 2.79
CA ARG A 3 -2.52 13.28 2.96
C ARG A 3 -1.06 13.71 2.78
N GLN A 4 -0.16 13.24 3.63
CA GLN A 4 1.25 13.59 3.55
C GLN A 4 1.94 12.77 2.45
N THR A 5 2.68 13.42 1.56
CA THR A 5 3.43 12.75 0.48
C THR A 5 4.86 12.42 0.95
N PHE A 6 5.08 11.19 1.42
CA PHE A 6 6.39 10.76 1.93
C PHE A 6 6.73 9.31 1.58
N LEU A 7 5.79 8.54 1.04
CA LEU A 7 5.97 7.09 0.87
C LEU A 7 7.01 6.72 -0.20
N LEU A 8 7.33 7.65 -1.10
CA LEU A 8 8.33 7.44 -2.15
C LEU A 8 9.75 7.83 -1.72
N ASP A 9 9.94 8.50 -0.58
CA ASP A 9 11.26 8.86 -0.06
C ASP A 9 12.09 7.59 0.18
N ASP A 10 13.36 7.59 -0.25
CA ASP A 10 14.23 6.40 -0.15
C ASP A 10 14.34 5.85 1.26
N ASP A 11 14.49 6.74 2.24
CA ASP A 11 14.62 6.39 3.65
C ASP A 11 13.32 5.82 4.23
N VAL A 12 12.15 6.22 3.73
CA VAL A 12 10.84 5.67 4.09
C VAL A 12 10.65 4.30 3.46
N ARG A 13 10.97 4.15 2.16
CA ARG A 13 10.90 2.85 1.49
C ARG A 13 11.82 1.83 2.15
N ALA A 14 13.01 2.24 2.58
CA ALA A 14 13.91 1.41 3.38
C ALA A 14 13.26 0.97 4.70
N ALA A 15 12.64 1.90 5.45
CA ALA A 15 11.95 1.58 6.70
C ALA A 15 10.70 0.70 6.49
N LEU A 16 10.00 0.85 5.36
CA LEU A 16 8.88 0.01 4.99
C LEU A 16 9.33 -1.44 4.71
N ARG A 17 10.40 -1.59 3.91
CA ARG A 17 11.03 -2.89 3.64
C ARG A 17 11.52 -3.56 4.93
N GLU A 18 12.16 -2.80 5.82
CA GLU A 18 12.56 -3.27 7.15
C GLU A 18 11.34 -3.76 7.95
N GLY A 19 10.27 -2.96 8.00
CA GLY A 19 9.03 -3.32 8.70
C GLY A 19 8.42 -4.62 8.17
N ILE A 20 8.35 -4.77 6.85
CA ILE A 20 7.85 -5.98 6.16
C ILE A 20 8.74 -7.19 6.47
N ALA A 21 10.06 -7.03 6.40
CA ALA A 21 11.01 -8.11 6.71
C ALA A 21 10.91 -8.55 8.17
N LEU A 22 10.80 -7.61 9.11
CA LEU A 22 10.67 -7.88 10.54
C LEU A 22 9.39 -8.68 10.85
N VAL A 23 8.25 -8.22 10.36
CA VAL A 23 6.99 -8.92 10.64
C VAL A 23 6.97 -10.33 10.04
N ARG A 24 7.56 -10.54 8.86
CA ARG A 24 7.61 -11.85 8.19
C ARG A 24 8.35 -12.91 8.99
N GLN A 25 9.25 -12.53 9.90
CA GLN A 25 9.96 -13.46 10.78
C GLN A 25 9.03 -14.16 11.78
N SER A 26 7.95 -13.49 12.20
CA SER A 26 7.01 -14.02 13.21
C SER A 26 5.60 -14.28 12.67
N HIS A 27 5.21 -13.58 11.60
CA HIS A 27 3.88 -13.60 11.01
C HIS A 27 4.05 -13.63 9.48
N PRO A 28 4.42 -14.79 8.89
CA PRO A 28 4.70 -14.91 7.46
C PRO A 28 3.46 -14.56 6.63
N PHE A 29 3.66 -14.01 5.43
CA PHE A 29 2.60 -13.75 4.46
C PHE A 29 3.20 -13.52 3.08
N THR A 30 2.42 -13.86 2.06
CA THR A 30 2.76 -13.61 0.65
C THR A 30 2.22 -12.27 0.22
N VAL A 31 3.02 -11.50 -0.53
CA VAL A 31 2.56 -10.26 -1.19
C VAL A 31 2.23 -10.61 -2.63
N ASN A 32 0.94 -10.65 -2.94
CA ASN A 32 0.43 -10.99 -4.27
C ASN A 32 0.53 -9.77 -5.21
N ALA A 33 0.08 -8.62 -4.72
CA ALA A 33 0.18 -7.33 -5.42
C ALA A 33 0.53 -6.20 -4.45
N TRP A 34 1.28 -5.20 -4.91
CA TRP A 34 1.60 -3.99 -4.14
C TRP A 34 1.83 -2.81 -5.09
N VAL A 35 1.39 -1.61 -4.67
CA VAL A 35 1.76 -0.33 -5.28
C VAL A 35 1.99 0.71 -4.18
N LEU A 36 3.06 1.50 -4.31
CA LEU A 36 3.29 2.70 -3.52
C LEU A 36 2.99 3.93 -4.38
N LEU A 37 2.20 4.83 -3.84
CA LEU A 37 1.95 6.17 -4.37
C LEU A 37 2.58 7.20 -3.41
N PRO A 38 2.66 8.49 -3.75
CA PRO A 38 3.25 9.51 -2.87
C PRO A 38 2.69 9.51 -1.44
N ASP A 39 1.39 9.33 -1.28
CA ASP A 39 0.66 9.56 -0.03
C ASP A 39 -0.13 8.33 0.49
N HIS A 40 -0.31 7.30 -0.33
CA HIS A 40 -0.95 6.05 0.05
C HIS A 40 -0.34 4.83 -0.68
N LEU A 41 -0.84 3.65 -0.35
CA LEU A 41 -0.43 2.38 -0.96
C LEU A 41 -1.62 1.45 -1.02
N HIS A 42 -1.57 0.50 -1.94
CA HIS A 42 -2.48 -0.64 -1.98
C HIS A 42 -1.71 -1.95 -2.04
N CYS A 43 -2.27 -3.01 -1.45
CA CYS A 43 -1.66 -4.32 -1.54
C CYS A 43 -2.67 -5.46 -1.32
N ILE A 44 -2.34 -6.63 -1.86
CA ILE A 44 -3.04 -7.89 -1.58
C ILE A 44 -2.05 -8.84 -0.92
N TRP A 45 -2.46 -9.41 0.20
CA TRP A 45 -1.71 -10.44 0.91
C TRP A 45 -2.46 -11.77 0.94
N THR A 46 -1.70 -12.87 0.90
CA THR A 46 -2.19 -14.18 1.35
C THR A 46 -1.54 -14.49 2.69
N LEU A 47 -2.37 -14.77 3.70
CA LEU A 47 -1.93 -15.22 5.01
C LEU A 47 -1.89 -16.76 5.06
N PRO A 48 -1.12 -17.36 5.99
CA PRO A 48 -1.18 -18.79 6.27
C PRO A 48 -2.61 -19.26 6.58
N SER A 49 -2.87 -20.56 6.40
CA SER A 49 -4.13 -21.17 6.82
C SER A 49 -4.39 -20.88 8.30
N ASP A 50 -5.64 -20.57 8.62
CA ASP A 50 -6.12 -20.21 9.97
C ASP A 50 -5.54 -18.92 10.58
N ASP A 51 -4.73 -18.15 9.84
CA ASP A 51 -4.27 -16.83 10.24
C ASP A 51 -5.14 -15.74 9.61
N ARG A 52 -5.69 -14.86 10.45
CA ARG A 52 -6.49 -13.70 10.04
C ARG A 52 -5.91 -12.38 10.53
N ASP A 53 -4.73 -12.39 11.15
CA ASP A 53 -4.15 -11.23 11.81
C ASP A 53 -3.31 -10.36 10.87
N PHE A 54 -3.96 -9.85 9.82
CA PHE A 54 -3.39 -8.78 8.99
C PHE A 54 -3.19 -7.49 9.80
N SER A 55 -3.96 -7.32 10.88
CA SER A 55 -3.93 -6.13 11.74
C SER A 55 -2.61 -6.01 12.53
N ALA A 56 -2.13 -7.09 13.13
CA ALA A 56 -0.84 -7.12 13.79
C ALA A 56 0.29 -6.86 12.80
N ARG A 57 0.19 -7.39 11.57
CA ARG A 57 1.20 -7.16 10.55
C ARG A 57 1.32 -5.70 10.17
N TRP A 58 0.18 -5.05 9.86
CA TRP A 58 0.14 -3.62 9.61
C TRP A 58 0.61 -2.78 10.80
N ARG A 59 0.30 -3.20 12.02
CA ARG A 59 0.75 -2.52 13.24
C ARG A 59 2.28 -2.51 13.33
N VAL A 60 2.94 -3.64 13.08
CA VAL A 60 4.41 -3.72 13.08
C VAL A 60 5.00 -2.85 11.99
N ILE A 61 4.51 -2.97 10.74
CA ILE A 61 5.01 -2.19 9.60
C ILE A 61 4.90 -0.68 9.85
N LYS A 62 3.71 -0.20 10.24
CA LYS A 62 3.46 1.23 10.52
C LYS A 62 4.31 1.73 11.70
N ARG A 63 4.49 0.89 12.72
CA ARG A 63 5.34 1.20 13.88
C ARG A 63 6.81 1.35 13.47
N THR A 64 7.35 0.43 12.68
CA THR A 64 8.74 0.49 12.22
C THR A 64 9.02 1.78 11.45
N VAL A 65 8.16 2.15 10.49
CA VAL A 65 8.29 3.42 9.77
C VAL A 65 8.21 4.62 10.72
N THR A 66 7.26 4.61 11.67
CA THR A 66 7.12 5.67 12.66
C THR A 66 8.37 5.80 13.55
N GLN A 67 8.97 4.69 13.96
CA GLN A 67 10.19 4.70 14.79
C GLN A 67 11.40 5.19 14.01
N ARG A 68 11.55 4.76 12.76
CA ARG A 68 12.71 5.13 11.92
C ARG A 68 12.62 6.56 11.39
N ARG A 69 11.41 7.06 11.11
CA ARG A 69 11.20 8.31 10.35
C ARG A 69 10.30 9.32 11.04
N GLY A 70 9.69 8.99 12.17
CA GLY A 70 8.78 9.87 12.89
C GLY A 70 9.40 11.20 13.30
N ALA A 71 10.69 11.24 13.67
CA ALA A 71 11.36 12.51 13.99
C ALA A 71 11.40 13.49 12.81
N ARG A 72 11.53 12.97 11.58
CA ARG A 72 11.54 13.76 10.33
C ARG A 72 10.14 14.09 9.83
N LEU A 73 9.23 13.11 9.91
CA LEU A 73 7.92 13.17 9.25
C LEU A 73 6.77 13.62 10.17
N ASN A 74 6.97 13.63 11.50
CA ASN A 74 5.91 14.07 12.39
C ASN A 74 5.60 15.54 12.11
N ARG A 75 4.31 15.81 11.92
CA ARG A 75 3.73 17.12 11.72
C ARG A 75 3.04 17.58 13.00
N PRO A 76 3.64 18.47 13.81
CA PRO A 76 3.05 18.96 15.06
C PRO A 76 1.72 19.69 14.83
N ASP A 77 1.58 20.37 13.69
CA ASP A 77 0.37 21.06 13.25
C ASP A 77 -0.83 20.11 13.00
N LEU A 78 -0.56 18.82 12.74
CA LEU A 78 -1.60 17.80 12.59
C LEU A 78 -1.86 17.02 13.90
N MET A 79 -1.18 17.37 14.99
CA MET A 79 -1.30 16.69 16.27
C MET A 79 -2.53 17.20 17.05
N THR A 80 -3.54 16.34 17.19
CA THR A 80 -4.74 16.65 17.98
C THR A 80 -4.63 16.08 19.40
N ALA A 81 -5.38 16.64 20.36
CA ALA A 81 -5.43 16.11 21.73
C ALA A 81 -5.75 14.61 21.77
N ARG A 82 -6.64 14.15 20.89
CA ARG A 82 -6.99 12.74 20.73
C ARG A 82 -5.80 11.89 20.27
N ARG A 83 -5.00 12.37 19.31
CA ARG A 83 -3.81 11.65 18.85
C ARG A 83 -2.76 11.58 19.97
N THR A 84 -2.52 12.69 20.68
CA THR A 84 -1.61 12.75 21.83
C THR A 84 -2.00 11.75 22.91
N GLN A 85 -3.26 11.75 23.35
CA GLN A 85 -3.77 10.83 24.38
C GLN A 85 -3.58 9.36 23.98
N ARG A 86 -3.75 9.05 22.70
CA ARG A 86 -3.61 7.69 22.15
C ARG A 86 -2.18 7.36 21.69
N LYS A 87 -1.21 8.25 21.93
CA LYS A 87 0.18 8.13 21.45
C LYS A 87 0.26 7.81 19.95
N GLN A 88 -0.62 8.42 19.16
CA GLN A 88 -0.69 8.26 17.72
C GLN A 88 0.23 9.25 17.02
N SER A 89 1.02 8.73 16.07
CA SER A 89 1.79 9.56 15.14
C SER A 89 0.87 10.28 14.15
N THR A 90 1.36 11.35 13.52
CA THR A 90 0.65 12.09 12.46
C THR A 90 0.93 11.58 11.04
N LEU A 91 1.85 10.62 10.89
CA LEU A 91 2.24 10.04 9.59
C LEU A 91 1.08 9.27 8.95
N TRP A 92 0.41 8.42 9.73
CA TRP A 92 -0.60 7.51 9.22
C TRP A 92 -2.02 8.03 9.44
N GLN A 93 -2.88 7.79 8.44
CA GLN A 93 -4.33 7.84 8.64
C GLN A 93 -4.74 6.81 9.69
N HIS A 94 -5.78 7.14 10.47
CA HIS A 94 -6.35 6.23 11.44
C HIS A 94 -7.11 5.11 10.71
N ARG A 95 -6.84 3.84 11.08
CA ARG A 95 -7.31 2.64 10.39
C ARG A 95 -6.77 2.55 8.95
N TYR A 96 -7.31 1.61 8.19
CA TYR A 96 -7.08 1.37 6.79
C TYR A 96 -8.38 0.76 6.25
N TRP A 97 -8.48 0.63 4.93
CA TRP A 97 -9.56 -0.12 4.31
C TRP A 97 -9.10 -1.55 4.12
N GLU A 98 -9.97 -2.52 4.40
CA GLU A 98 -9.71 -3.93 4.16
C GLU A 98 -10.90 -4.60 3.48
N ARG A 99 -10.59 -5.54 2.59
CA ARG A 99 -11.57 -6.40 1.93
C ARG A 99 -11.02 -7.82 1.82
N LEU A 100 -11.86 -8.78 2.13
CA LEU A 100 -11.57 -10.19 1.88
C LEU A 100 -11.92 -10.50 0.41
N ILE A 101 -10.91 -10.90 -0.36
CA ILE A 101 -11.06 -11.40 -1.73
C ILE A 101 -11.59 -12.83 -1.67
N ARG A 102 -12.70 -13.10 -2.37
CA ARG A 102 -13.48 -14.34 -2.21
C ARG A 102 -13.33 -15.32 -3.37
N ASP A 103 -12.95 -14.82 -4.53
CA ASP A 103 -12.82 -15.62 -5.74
C ASP A 103 -11.75 -15.03 -6.67
N GLU A 104 -11.44 -15.78 -7.72
CA GLU A 104 -10.40 -15.47 -8.70
C GLU A 104 -10.73 -14.22 -9.53
N HIS A 105 -12.02 -13.94 -9.78
CA HIS A 105 -12.43 -12.77 -10.55
C HIS A 105 -12.27 -11.48 -9.72
N ASP A 106 -12.69 -11.51 -8.46
CA ASP A 106 -12.45 -10.44 -7.50
C ASP A 106 -10.95 -10.22 -7.30
N TYR A 107 -10.15 -11.30 -7.24
CA TYR A 107 -8.69 -11.22 -7.15
C TYR A 107 -8.09 -10.45 -8.33
N ARG A 108 -8.38 -10.87 -9.58
CA ARG A 108 -7.82 -10.24 -10.78
C ARG A 108 -8.17 -8.76 -10.85
N ARG A 109 -9.43 -8.39 -10.61
CA ARG A 109 -9.87 -6.99 -10.58
C ARG A 109 -9.09 -6.14 -9.59
N HIS A 110 -8.79 -6.68 -8.40
CA HIS A 110 -8.00 -5.95 -7.41
C HIS A 110 -6.52 -5.87 -7.79
N VAL A 111 -5.95 -6.90 -8.43
CA VAL A 111 -4.57 -6.83 -8.94
C VAL A 111 -4.47 -5.79 -10.05
N ASP A 112 -5.39 -5.81 -11.02
CA ASP A 112 -5.50 -4.83 -12.10
C ASP A 112 -5.60 -3.42 -11.51
N TYR A 113 -6.52 -3.21 -10.57
CA TYR A 113 -6.70 -1.92 -9.90
C TYR A 113 -5.41 -1.42 -9.24
N ILE A 114 -4.71 -2.28 -8.51
CA ILE A 114 -3.45 -1.94 -7.83
C ILE A 114 -2.37 -1.50 -8.82
N HIS A 115 -2.23 -2.20 -9.95
CA HIS A 115 -1.20 -1.88 -10.93
C HIS A 115 -1.55 -0.72 -11.85
N TRP A 116 -2.84 -0.50 -12.10
CA TRP A 116 -3.34 0.65 -12.84
C TRP A 116 -3.39 1.93 -12.00
N ASN A 117 -3.37 1.83 -10.67
CA ASN A 117 -3.51 2.97 -9.76
C ASN A 117 -2.58 4.17 -10.03
N PRO A 118 -1.29 4.01 -10.40
CA PRO A 118 -0.44 5.13 -10.77
C PRO A 118 -0.94 5.91 -11.99
N VAL A 119 -1.59 5.22 -12.94
CA VAL A 119 -2.18 5.82 -14.14
C VAL A 119 -3.48 6.56 -13.77
N LYS A 120 -4.34 5.94 -12.94
CA LYS A 120 -5.53 6.58 -12.37
C LYS A 120 -5.22 7.95 -11.75
N HIS A 121 -4.16 8.02 -10.95
CA HIS A 121 -3.76 9.24 -10.24
C HIS A 121 -2.87 10.19 -11.08
N GLY A 122 -2.67 9.88 -12.37
CA GLY A 122 -1.90 10.73 -13.29
C GLY A 122 -0.38 10.75 -13.04
N TYR A 123 0.14 9.82 -12.23
CA TYR A 123 1.57 9.72 -11.93
C TYR A 123 2.37 9.00 -13.03
N ALA A 124 1.69 8.23 -13.88
CA ALA A 124 2.28 7.47 -14.97
C ALA A 124 1.33 7.46 -16.18
N ARG A 125 1.87 7.30 -17.40
CA ARG A 125 1.03 7.10 -18.60
C ARG A 125 0.67 5.62 -18.78
N ARG A 126 1.51 4.72 -18.28
CA ARG A 126 1.35 3.26 -18.34
C ARG A 126 1.69 2.64 -16.99
N ALA A 127 1.15 1.47 -16.68
CA ALA A 127 1.51 0.74 -15.46
C ALA A 127 3.03 0.45 -15.38
N GLU A 128 3.66 0.17 -16.52
CA GLU A 128 5.10 -0.06 -16.65
C GLU A 128 5.96 1.16 -16.28
N ASP A 129 5.47 2.39 -16.50
CA ASP A 129 6.25 3.60 -16.21
C ASP A 129 6.41 3.83 -14.70
N TRP A 130 5.66 3.11 -13.86
CA TRP A 130 5.70 3.26 -12.40
C TRP A 130 6.60 2.21 -11.74
N PRO A 131 7.78 2.59 -11.21
CA PRO A 131 8.75 1.63 -10.67
C PRO A 131 8.35 1.07 -9.29
N TYR A 132 7.37 1.66 -8.61
CA TYR A 132 7.06 1.36 -7.21
C TYR A 132 5.87 0.42 -7.03
N SER A 133 5.81 -0.62 -7.86
CA SER A 133 4.76 -1.63 -7.83
C SER A 133 5.33 -3.04 -8.08
N THR A 134 4.51 -4.05 -7.81
CA THR A 134 4.81 -5.43 -8.22
C THR A 134 4.45 -5.72 -9.68
N PHE A 135 4.04 -4.72 -10.47
CA PHE A 135 3.68 -4.89 -11.88
C PHE A 135 4.84 -5.52 -12.66
N HIS A 136 6.06 -5.02 -12.48
CA HIS A 136 7.28 -5.54 -13.11
C HIS A 136 7.54 -7.02 -12.86
N ARG A 137 7.21 -7.49 -11.64
CA ARG A 137 7.28 -8.92 -11.31
C ARG A 137 6.23 -9.71 -12.10
N HIS A 138 5.00 -9.20 -12.19
CA HIS A 138 3.92 -9.85 -12.95
C HIS A 138 4.19 -9.86 -14.46
N VAL A 139 4.84 -8.82 -15.00
CA VAL A 139 5.35 -8.83 -16.40
C VAL A 139 6.40 -9.92 -16.58
N ALA A 140 7.38 -10.01 -15.68
CA ALA A 140 8.43 -11.05 -15.74
C ALA A 140 7.87 -12.48 -15.58
N GLU A 141 6.77 -12.64 -14.86
CA GLU A 141 6.04 -13.90 -14.68
C GLU A 141 5.06 -14.22 -15.84
N GLY A 142 4.93 -13.31 -16.83
CA GLY A 142 4.04 -13.49 -17.98
C GLY A 142 2.55 -13.28 -17.69
N ILE A 143 2.22 -12.66 -16.55
CA ILE A 143 0.83 -12.35 -16.14
C ILE A 143 0.31 -11.13 -16.91
N TYR A 144 1.15 -10.09 -17.09
CA TYR A 144 0.82 -8.92 -17.91
C TYR A 144 1.75 -8.79 -19.10
N PRO A 145 1.25 -8.26 -20.24
CA PRO A 145 2.13 -7.70 -21.24
C PRO A 145 2.72 -6.35 -20.75
N PRO A 146 3.93 -5.96 -21.18
CA PRO A 146 4.56 -4.69 -20.76
C PRO A 146 3.73 -3.44 -21.11
N ASP A 147 2.93 -3.51 -22.17
CA ASP A 147 2.06 -2.43 -22.65
C ASP A 147 0.65 -2.44 -22.05
N TRP A 148 0.43 -3.20 -20.97
CA TRP A 148 -0.81 -3.14 -20.24
C TRP A 148 -1.00 -1.81 -19.48
N GLY A 149 -2.26 -1.39 -19.32
CA GLY A 149 -2.63 -0.26 -18.46
C GLY A 149 -2.33 1.13 -19.04
N ILE A 150 -2.45 1.30 -20.36
CA ILE A 150 -2.22 2.59 -21.06
C ILE A 150 -3.44 3.53 -20.96
N ASP A 151 -4.64 2.99 -20.81
CA ASP A 151 -5.88 3.78 -20.84
C ASP A 151 -6.51 3.93 -19.45
N ALA A 152 -7.13 5.08 -19.23
CA ALA A 152 -7.95 5.34 -18.06
C ALA A 152 -9.29 4.58 -18.10
N SER A 153 -9.58 3.83 -19.17
CA SER A 153 -10.82 3.08 -19.36
C SER A 153 -10.97 1.84 -18.47
N ILE A 154 -10.05 1.56 -17.54
CA ILE A 154 -10.28 0.63 -16.42
C ILE A 154 -11.10 1.38 -15.35
N THR A 155 -12.23 1.97 -15.75
CA THR A 155 -13.22 2.57 -14.86
C THR A 155 -14.33 1.57 -14.69
N ASP A 156 -14.09 0.53 -13.91
CA ASP A 156 -15.21 -0.09 -13.22
C ASP A 156 -15.39 0.68 -11.91
N ASP A 157 -16.55 1.33 -11.76
CA ASP A 157 -17.01 2.15 -10.61
C ASP A 157 -17.10 1.37 -9.28
N SER A 158 -16.51 0.18 -9.23
CA SER A 158 -16.29 -0.59 -8.02
C SER A 158 -15.54 0.22 -6.95
N ASP A 159 -16.13 0.27 -5.75
CA ASP A 159 -15.50 0.81 -4.55
C ASP A 159 -14.29 -0.06 -4.14
N PHE A 160 -13.09 0.43 -4.47
CA PHE A 160 -11.80 -0.14 -4.07
C PHE A 160 -11.23 0.52 -2.80
N GLY A 161 -12.06 1.24 -2.03
CA GLY A 161 -11.65 1.82 -0.76
C GLY A 161 -10.78 3.07 -0.85
N GLU A 162 -10.71 3.71 -2.02
CA GLU A 162 -10.11 5.03 -2.16
C GLU A 162 -11.13 6.11 -1.78
N LEU A 163 -10.87 6.79 -0.66
CA LEU A 163 -11.52 8.07 -0.38
C LEU A 163 -10.87 9.13 -1.30
N GLU A 164 -11.65 9.65 -2.24
CA GLU A 164 -11.33 10.88 -3.01
C GLU A 164 -11.15 12.09 -2.07
#